data_AF-A0AAW0M0X1-F1
#
_entry.id   AF-A0AAW0M0X1-F1
#
_cell.length_a   1.000
_cell.length_b   1.000
_cell.length_c   1.000
_cell.angle_alpha   90.00
_cell.angle_beta   90.00
_cell.angle_gamma   90.00
#
_symmetry.space_group_name_H-M   'P 1'
#
loop_
_entity.id
_entity.type
_entity.pdbx_description
1 polymer ?
#
loop_
_entity_poly.entity_id
_entity_poly.type
_entity_poly.pdbx_seq_one_letter_code
_entity_poly.pdbx_strand_id
1 'polypeptide(L)'
;MELKATPISFSTQNTDRITWSSSPSGSFELKEAYRDCCAVKSFWDSFPLPFSVVVFYGINLIEWLKLNCYSKKRISALNLNWGVVFCFGIWSLWLRQNGFCLGMRDPIGV
;
A
#
# COMPACT_ATOMS: atom_id res chain seq x y z
N MET A 1 11.08 2.01 23.66
CA MET A 1 11.21 2.63 22.33
C MET A 1 9.84 3.16 21.96
N GLU A 2 9.62 4.47 22.12
CA GLU A 2 8.33 5.09 21.83
C GLU A 2 8.32 5.59 20.40
N LEU A 3 7.35 5.10 19.62
CA LEU A 3 7.08 5.59 18.27
C LEU A 3 6.29 6.89 18.39
N LYS A 4 6.93 8.02 18.09
CA LYS A 4 6.29 9.34 18.07
C LYS A 4 6.03 9.76 16.63
N ALA A 5 4.76 9.80 16.24
CA ALA A 5 4.33 10.35 14.96
C ALA A 5 3.91 11.82 15.16
N THR A 6 4.48 12.74 14.36
CA THR A 6 4.08 14.15 14.34
C THR A 6 2.93 14.32 13.34
N PRO A 7 1.71 14.70 13.78
CA PRO A 7 0.63 14.97 12.85
C PRO A 7 0.88 16.29 12.10
N ILE A 8 0.60 16.30 10.80
CA ILE A 8 0.62 17.50 9.96
C ILE A 8 -0.85 17.91 9.73
N SER A 9 -1.22 19.11 10.16
CA SER A 9 -2.58 19.64 10.02
C SER A 9 -2.82 20.12 8.58
N PHE A 10 -3.85 19.57 7.93
CA PHE A 10 -4.25 19.96 6.56
C PHE A 10 -5.76 20.19 6.51
N SER A 11 -6.29 21.15 7.29
CA SER A 11 -7.63 21.69 7.09
C SER A 11 -7.87 22.95 7.92
N THR A 12 -8.46 23.99 7.33
CA THR A 12 -8.94 25.20 8.03
C THR A 12 -10.23 24.97 8.84
N GLN A 13 -10.78 23.75 8.84
CA GLN A 13 -11.91 23.37 9.69
C GLN A 13 -11.39 22.70 10.95
N ASN A 14 -11.20 23.50 12.01
CA ASN A 14 -10.98 23.27 13.44
C ASN A 14 -11.07 21.82 14.02
N THR A 15 -10.49 20.85 13.34
CA THR A 15 -10.35 19.44 13.70
C THR A 15 -9.13 18.91 12.96
N ASP A 16 -8.06 18.60 13.69
CA ASP A 16 -6.87 17.94 13.14
C ASP A 16 -7.27 16.56 12.63
N ARG A 17 -7.61 16.49 11.33
CA ARG A 17 -7.90 15.24 10.64
C ARG A 17 -6.75 14.94 9.70
N ILE A 18 -6.05 13.84 9.97
CA ILE A 18 -5.14 13.22 9.00
C ILE A 18 -6.04 12.65 7.89
N THR A 19 -6.19 13.41 6.80
CA THR A 19 -7.00 13.00 5.65
C THR A 19 -6.11 12.39 4.59
N TRP A 20 -6.53 11.26 4.04
CA TRP A 20 -5.84 10.60 2.93
C TRP A 20 -6.35 11.20 1.62
N SER A 21 -5.47 11.81 0.84
CA SER A 21 -5.81 12.51 -0.41
C SER A 21 -6.45 11.61 -1.47
N SER A 22 -6.27 10.29 -1.36
CA SER A 22 -6.87 9.28 -2.24
C SER A 22 -8.24 8.77 -1.77
N SER A 23 -8.74 9.20 -0.61
CA SER A 23 -10.04 8.80 -0.07
C SER A 23 -11.07 9.92 -0.26
N PRO A 24 -12.20 9.68 -0.95
CA PRO A 24 -13.26 10.68 -1.16
C PRO A 24 -13.85 11.26 0.14
N SER A 25 -13.79 10.50 1.24
CA SER A 25 -14.28 10.88 2.57
C SER A 25 -13.17 11.37 3.51
N GLY A 26 -11.91 11.27 3.10
CA GLY A 26 -10.75 11.50 3.95
C GLY A 26 -10.56 10.45 5.07
N SER A 27 -11.37 9.38 5.12
CA SER A 27 -11.17 8.29 6.08
C SER A 27 -10.00 7.39 5.68
N PHE A 28 -9.23 6.95 6.67
CA PHE A 28 -8.20 5.93 6.46
C PHE A 28 -8.86 4.56 6.43
N GLU A 29 -8.98 3.99 5.23
CA GLU A 29 -9.36 2.60 5.05
C GLU A 29 -8.15 1.80 4.57
N LEU A 30 -7.72 0.83 5.37
CA LEU A 30 -6.59 -0.06 5.04
C LEU A 30 -6.75 -0.72 3.66
N LYS A 31 -8.00 -1.03 3.30
CA LYS A 31 -8.33 -1.65 2.02
C LYS A 31 -8.04 -0.71 0.85
N GLU A 32 -8.43 0.56 0.95
CA GLU A 32 -8.13 1.57 -0.06
C GLU A 32 -6.63 1.90 -0.12
N ALA A 33 -5.99 2.02 1.04
CA ALA A 33 -4.57 2.33 1.15
C ALA A 33 -3.67 1.26 0.51
N TYR A 34 -4.03 -0.03 0.61
CA TYR A 34 -3.14 -1.12 0.22
C TYR A 34 -3.64 -2.01 -0.91
N ARG A 35 -4.88 -1.85 -1.38
CA ARG A 35 -5.44 -2.79 -2.36
C ARG A 35 -6.41 -2.20 -3.37
N ASP A 36 -7.37 -1.39 -2.93
CA ASP A 36 -8.58 -1.13 -3.72
C ASP A 36 -8.55 0.18 -4.52
N CYS A 37 -7.75 1.16 -4.09
CA CYS A 37 -7.59 2.41 -4.82
C CYS A 37 -6.94 2.17 -6.19
N CYS A 38 -7.35 2.92 -7.22
CA CYS A 38 -6.87 2.75 -8.60
C CYS A 38 -5.33 2.75 -8.72
N ALA A 39 -4.65 3.72 -8.10
CA ALA A 39 -3.19 3.79 -8.15
C ALA A 39 -2.51 2.58 -7.50
N VAL A 40 -3.13 2.02 -6.45
CA VAL A 40 -2.64 0.84 -5.73
C VAL A 40 -2.91 -0.43 -6.53
N LYS A 41 -4.05 -0.53 -7.20
CA LYS A 41 -4.34 -1.62 -8.15
C LYS A 41 -3.32 -1.65 -9.27
N SER A 42 -3.06 -0.51 -9.92
CA SER A 42 -2.03 -0.40 -10.96
C SER A 42 -0.63 -0.79 -10.46
N PHE A 43 -0.29 -0.48 -9.20
CA PHE A 43 0.95 -0.96 -8.60
C PHE A 43 1.00 -2.49 -8.54
N TRP A 44 -0.06 -3.15 -8.06
CA TRP A 44 -0.11 -4.61 -7.97
C TRP A 44 -0.21 -5.30 -9.35
N ASP A 45 -0.94 -4.72 -10.30
CA ASP A 45 -1.09 -5.23 -11.67
C ASP A 45 0.23 -5.24 -12.45
N SER A 46 1.22 -4.46 -12.01
CA SER A 46 2.58 -4.49 -12.58
C SER A 46 3.37 -5.77 -12.25
N PHE A 47 2.91 -6.55 -11.27
CA PHE A 47 3.54 -7.81 -10.89
C PHE A 47 2.87 -9.00 -11.59
N PRO A 48 3.63 -10.07 -11.88
CA PRO A 48 3.05 -11.34 -12.33
C PRO A 48 2.35 -12.04 -11.13
N LEU A 49 1.07 -11.73 -10.94
CA LEU A 49 0.30 -12.25 -9.81
C LEU A 49 0.23 -13.80 -9.85
N PRO A 50 0.50 -14.49 -8.72
CA PRO A 50 0.46 -15.96 -8.67
C PRO A 50 -0.97 -16.53 -8.54
N PHE A 51 -1.97 -15.65 -8.55
CA PHE A 51 -3.40 -15.92 -8.44
C PHE A 51 -4.14 -15.12 -9.51
N SER A 52 -5.37 -15.51 -9.86
CA SER A 52 -6.18 -14.70 -10.77
C SER A 52 -6.53 -13.35 -10.14
N VAL A 53 -6.65 -12.31 -10.96
CA VAL A 53 -7.04 -10.96 -10.51
C VAL A 53 -8.38 -10.96 -9.76
N VAL A 54 -9.31 -11.83 -10.16
CA VAL A 54 -10.62 -12.00 -9.50
C VAL A 54 -10.44 -12.49 -8.06
N VAL A 55 -9.57 -13.48 -7.83
CA VAL A 55 -9.29 -13.97 -6.48
C VAL A 55 -8.49 -12.93 -5.70
N PHE A 56 -7.52 -12.28 -6.35
CA PHE A 56 -6.65 -11.31 -5.71
C PHE A 56 -7.43 -10.10 -5.16
N TYR A 57 -8.39 -9.57 -5.90
CA TYR A 57 -9.17 -8.40 -5.44
C TYR A 57 -10.51 -8.75 -4.80
N GLY A 58 -11.03 -9.97 -5.02
CA GLY A 58 -12.38 -10.37 -4.61
C GLY A 58 -12.53 -10.87 -3.17
N ILE A 59 -11.44 -11.30 -2.52
CA ILE A 59 -11.50 -11.80 -1.14
C ILE A 59 -11.45 -10.68 -0.10
N ASN A 60 -11.89 -10.96 1.14
CA ASN A 60 -11.86 -9.95 2.20
C ASN A 60 -10.43 -9.57 2.59
N LEU A 61 -10.24 -8.40 3.23
CA LEU A 61 -8.92 -7.83 3.47
C LEU A 61 -8.00 -8.73 4.31
N ILE A 62 -8.54 -9.37 5.36
CA ILE A 62 -7.75 -10.23 6.24
C ILE A 62 -7.33 -11.51 5.53
N GLU A 63 -8.24 -12.14 4.78
CA GLU A 63 -7.91 -13.29 3.94
C GLU A 63 -6.91 -12.93 2.84
N TRP A 64 -7.04 -11.74 2.26
CA TRP A 64 -6.10 -11.23 1.27
C TRP A 64 -4.68 -11.10 1.82
N LEU A 65 -4.53 -10.49 3.01
CA LEU A 65 -3.25 -10.39 3.67
C LEU A 65 -2.67 -11.77 3.98
N LYS A 66 -3.48 -12.68 4.55
CA LYS A 66 -3.05 -14.06 4.86
C LYS A 66 -2.62 -14.82 3.61
N LEU A 67 -3.44 -14.84 2.57
CA LEU A 67 -3.18 -15.57 1.33
C LEU A 67 -1.86 -15.12 0.71
N ASN A 68 -1.63 -13.81 0.65
CA ASN A 68 -0.47 -13.26 -0.01
C ASN A 68 0.80 -13.37 0.85
N CYS A 69 0.77 -12.99 2.14
CA CYS A 69 1.93 -13.06 3.03
C CYS A 69 2.47 -14.49 3.21
N TYR A 70 1.58 -15.49 3.31
CA TYR A 70 1.98 -16.88 3.52
C TYR A 70 2.25 -17.64 2.21
N SER A 71 2.13 -16.97 1.06
CA SER A 71 2.32 -17.62 -0.24
C SER A 71 3.78 -18.05 -0.45
N LYS A 72 3.96 -19.36 -0.59
CA LYS A 72 5.24 -19.97 -0.97
C LYS A 72 5.39 -20.15 -2.49
N LYS A 73 4.43 -19.68 -3.28
CA LYS A 73 4.52 -19.73 -4.76
C LYS A 73 5.69 -18.86 -5.21
N ARG A 74 6.51 -19.38 -6.11
CA ARG A 74 7.65 -18.62 -6.65
C ARG A 74 7.23 -17.74 -7.81
N ILE A 75 7.79 -16.53 -7.86
CA ILE A 75 7.79 -15.72 -9.08
C ILE A 75 9.01 -16.11 -9.91
N SER A 76 8.78 -16.66 -11.10
CA SER A 76 9.85 -17.18 -11.97
C SER A 76 10.91 -16.14 -12.33
N ALA A 77 10.52 -14.88 -12.51
CA ALA A 77 11.42 -13.79 -12.90
C ALA A 77 12.47 -13.42 -11.83
N LEU A 78 12.13 -13.60 -10.54
CA LEU A 78 12.97 -13.18 -9.41
C LEU A 78 13.50 -14.35 -8.59
N ASN A 79 12.99 -15.57 -8.82
CA ASN A 79 13.25 -16.76 -8.01
C ASN A 79 12.94 -16.56 -6.51
N LEU A 80 12.02 -15.65 -6.18
CA LEU A 80 11.58 -15.33 -4.83
C LEU A 80 10.18 -15.88 -4.56
N ASN A 81 9.89 -16.17 -3.29
CA ASN A 81 8.55 -16.50 -2.84
C ASN A 81 7.65 -15.26 -2.89
N TRP A 82 6.41 -15.40 -3.38
CA TRP A 82 5.44 -14.32 -3.48
C TRP A 82 5.21 -13.63 -2.14
N GLY A 83 5.16 -14.37 -1.03
CA GLY A 83 5.00 -13.76 0.30
C GLY A 83 6.07 -12.72 0.63
N VAL A 84 7.31 -12.95 0.20
CA VAL A 84 8.40 -11.97 0.37
C VAL A 84 8.13 -10.75 -0.50
N VAL A 85 7.87 -10.94 -1.79
CA VAL A 85 7.60 -9.85 -2.75
C VAL A 85 6.38 -9.02 -2.31
N PHE A 86 5.33 -9.68 -1.85
CA PHE A 86 4.12 -9.05 -1.35
C PHE A 86 4.39 -8.19 -0.11
N CYS A 87 5.11 -8.71 0.88
CA CYS A 87 5.49 -7.92 2.06
C CYS A 87 6.30 -6.67 1.68
N PHE A 88 7.25 -6.79 0.74
CA PHE A 88 7.96 -5.64 0.20
C PHE A 88 7.06 -4.68 -0.58
N GLY A 89 6.05 -5.19 -1.28
CA GLY A 89 5.05 -4.37 -1.96
C GLY A 89 4.21 -3.54 -0.99
N ILE A 90 3.72 -4.15 0.10
CA ILE A 90 3.01 -3.45 1.17
C ILE A 90 3.91 -2.39 1.82
N TRP A 91 5.16 -2.75 2.12
CA TRP A 91 6.15 -1.80 2.63
C TRP A 91 6.36 -0.63 1.66
N SER A 92 6.45 -0.89 0.36
CA SER A 92 6.63 0.13 -0.67
C SER A 92 5.42 1.07 -0.76
N LEU A 93 4.21 0.54 -0.66
CA LEU A 93 2.98 1.35 -0.60
C LEU A 93 2.93 2.19 0.68
N TRP A 94 3.30 1.61 1.82
CA TRP A 94 3.42 2.34 3.08
C TRP A 94 4.45 3.47 2.96
N LEU A 95 5.61 3.22 2.33
CA LEU A 95 6.62 4.25 2.07
C LEU A 95 6.11 5.35 1.14
N ARG A 96 5.36 5.05 0.08
CA ARG A 96 4.79 6.10 -0.81
C ARG A 96 3.82 7.01 -0.07
N GLN A 97 3.07 6.41 0.85
CA GLN A 97 2.08 7.08 1.67
C GLN A 97 2.70 7.92 2.80
N ASN A 98 3.75 7.42 3.43
CA ASN A 98 4.46 8.10 4.53
C ASN A 98 5.70 8.87 4.06
N GLY A 99 6.08 8.74 2.80
CA GLY A 99 7.28 9.32 2.19
C GLY A 99 7.23 10.84 2.13
N PHE A 100 6.03 11.42 2.18
CA PHE A 100 5.84 12.85 2.41
C PHE A 100 6.47 13.32 3.75
N CYS A 101 6.57 12.43 4.74
CA CYS A 101 7.21 12.71 6.04
C CYS A 101 8.71 12.35 6.09
N LEU A 102 9.24 11.58 5.14
CA LEU A 102 10.63 11.08 5.14
C LEU A 102 11.57 11.79 4.14
N GLY A 103 11.09 12.80 3.41
CA GLY A 103 11.95 13.72 2.67
C GLY A 103 12.65 13.15 1.43
N MET A 104 12.22 12.02 0.87
CA MET A 104 12.63 11.61 -0.48
C MET A 104 11.74 12.31 -1.50
N ARG A 105 12.11 13.57 -1.78
CA ARG A 105 11.70 14.30 -2.99
C ARG A 105 12.27 13.53 -4.19
N ASP A 106 11.47 13.35 -5.24
CA ASP A 106 11.93 12.82 -6.52
C ASP A 106 13.25 13.52 -6.93
N PRO A 107 14.29 12.78 -7.38
CA PRO A 107 15.33 13.40 -8.16
C PRO A 107 14.70 13.82 -9.48
N ILE A 108 14.45 15.12 -9.56
CA ILE A 108 14.34 15.99 -10.74
C ILE A 108 14.56 15.24 -12.07
N GLY A 109 13.59 15.43 -12.97
CA GLY A 109 13.65 14.98 -14.34
C GLY A 109 14.97 15.31 -15.03
N VAL A 110 15.32 14.42 -15.95
CA VAL A 110 16.24 14.66 -17.06
C VAL A 110 15.43 14.53 -18.33
#